data_AF-A0A9E6S6C0-F1
#
_entry.id   AF-A0A9E6S6C0-F1
#
_cell.length_a   1.000
_cell.length_b   1.000
_cell.length_c   1.000
_cell.angle_alpha   90.00
_cell.angle_beta   90.00
_cell.angle_gamma   90.00
#
_symmetry.space_group_name_H-M   'P 1'
#
loop_
_entity.id
_entity.type
_entity.pdbx_description
1 polymer ?
#
loop_
_entity_poly.entity_id
_entity_poly.type
_entity_poly.pdbx_seq_one_letter_code
_entity_poly.pdbx_strand_id
1 'polypeptide(L)'
;ECMLQQELRDELKNKPSEVREYERRLKLALLAYNKGEGASSRGRSSAAKRYFAEADALFERALEYLQEIVAAEPSLCVWFDRDTEWTIESEANIDPVSVPRVVTSRSLDNRGGGLTSRLQGKRDVKIAAVERALAAADVETGQDDVDLNAAQRAELERFLKLRDEL
;
A
#
# COMPACT_ATOMS: atom_id res chain seq x y z
N GLU A 1 14.52 3.13 -9.93
CA GLU A 1 13.46 3.80 -9.14
C GLU A 1 12.31 4.35 -9.98
N CYS A 2 12.53 5.33 -10.87
CA CYS A 2 11.43 5.90 -11.66
C CYS A 2 10.78 4.88 -12.62
N MET A 3 11.59 4.05 -13.30
CA MET A 3 11.11 2.95 -14.16
C MET A 3 10.33 1.89 -13.38
N LEU A 4 10.87 1.45 -12.23
CA LEU A 4 10.20 0.50 -11.33
C LEU A 4 8.82 1.01 -10.87
N GLN A 5 8.69 2.31 -10.58
CA GLN A 5 7.40 2.90 -10.21
C GLN A 5 6.40 2.95 -11.38
N GLN A 6 6.87 3.03 -12.62
CA GLN A 6 5.99 2.93 -13.80
C GLN A 6 5.51 1.49 -13.99
N GLU A 7 6.42 0.52 -13.90
CA GLU A 7 6.12 -0.92 -14.01
C GLU A 7 5.08 -1.35 -12.96
N LEU A 8 5.28 -1.02 -11.68
CA LEU A 8 4.31 -1.32 -10.62
C LEU A 8 2.92 -0.73 -10.88
N ARG A 9 2.85 0.46 -11.48
CA ARG A 9 1.57 1.10 -11.82
C ARG A 9 0.90 0.43 -13.01
N ASP A 10 1.66 -0.12 -13.95
CA ASP A 10 1.13 -0.86 -15.09
C ASP A 10 0.69 -2.26 -14.69
N GLU A 11 1.41 -2.93 -13.79
CA GLU A 11 0.98 -4.18 -13.15
C GLU A 11 -0.35 -4.00 -12.43
N LEU A 12 -0.49 -2.96 -11.60
CA LEU A 12 -1.72 -2.66 -10.86
C LEU A 12 -2.94 -2.43 -11.76
N LYS A 13 -2.77 -1.94 -12.99
CA LYS A 13 -3.86 -1.83 -13.97
C LYS A 13 -4.30 -3.20 -14.47
N ASN A 14 -3.35 -4.13 -14.60
CA ASN A 14 -3.54 -5.47 -15.16
C ASN A 14 -3.76 -6.51 -14.06
N LYS A 15 -4.80 -6.30 -13.25
CA LYS A 15 -5.24 -7.24 -12.22
C LYS A 15 -5.52 -8.65 -12.78
N PRO A 16 -5.09 -9.73 -12.10
CA PRO A 16 -5.41 -11.11 -12.46
C PRO A 16 -6.92 -11.36 -12.58
N SER A 17 -7.32 -12.31 -13.44
CA SER A 17 -8.74 -12.67 -13.68
C SER A 17 -9.45 -13.07 -12.39
N GLU A 18 -8.74 -13.79 -11.53
CA GLU A 18 -9.20 -14.37 -10.29
C GLU A 18 -9.55 -13.25 -9.30
N VAL A 19 -8.66 -12.27 -9.17
CA VAL A 19 -8.87 -11.11 -8.30
C VAL A 19 -10.01 -10.22 -8.84
N ARG A 20 -10.16 -10.10 -10.17
CA ARG A 20 -11.31 -9.40 -10.79
C ARG A 20 -12.64 -10.13 -10.53
N GLU A 21 -12.64 -11.46 -10.59
CA GLU A 21 -13.79 -12.31 -10.28
C GLU A 21 -14.23 -12.13 -8.82
N TYR A 22 -13.28 -12.23 -7.89
CA TYR A 22 -13.54 -11.97 -6.47
C TYR A 22 -14.13 -10.58 -6.24
N GLU A 23 -13.53 -9.53 -6.81
CA GLU A 23 -14.01 -8.16 -6.66
C GLU A 23 -15.46 -7.99 -7.15
N ARG A 24 -15.83 -8.68 -8.23
CA ARG A 24 -17.21 -8.68 -8.74
C ARG A 24 -18.17 -9.36 -7.77
N ARG A 25 -17.80 -10.51 -7.20
CA ARG A 25 -18.60 -11.24 -6.19
C ARG A 25 -18.80 -10.39 -4.95
N LEU A 26 -17.73 -9.80 -4.43
CA LEU A 26 -17.76 -8.90 -3.29
C LEU A 26 -18.67 -7.68 -3.55
N LYS A 27 -18.61 -7.11 -4.76
CA LYS A 27 -19.50 -5.99 -5.13
C LYS A 27 -20.98 -6.38 -5.10
N LEU A 28 -21.33 -7.59 -5.49
CA LEU A 28 -22.71 -8.10 -5.40
C LEU A 28 -23.16 -8.24 -3.94
N ALA A 29 -22.30 -8.81 -3.10
CA ALA A 29 -22.56 -8.95 -1.66
C ALA A 29 -22.81 -7.59 -0.99
N LEU A 30 -21.91 -6.62 -1.22
CA LEU A 30 -22.04 -5.26 -0.71
C LEU A 30 -23.31 -4.55 -1.21
N LEU A 31 -23.68 -4.76 -2.48
CA LEU A 31 -24.91 -4.19 -3.01
C LEU A 31 -26.16 -4.78 -2.33
N ALA A 32 -26.19 -6.09 -2.08
CA ALA A 32 -27.28 -6.73 -1.34
C ALA A 32 -27.36 -6.22 0.10
N TYR A 33 -26.22 -6.12 0.78
CA TYR A 33 -26.13 -5.55 2.13
C TYR A 33 -26.68 -4.12 2.19
N ASN A 34 -26.24 -3.25 1.26
CA ASN A 34 -26.71 -1.86 1.17
C ASN A 34 -28.21 -1.75 0.85
N LYS A 35 -28.79 -2.70 0.11
CA LYS A 35 -30.25 -2.78 -0.08
C LYS A 35 -30.96 -3.14 1.22
N GLY A 36 -30.36 -4.02 2.03
CA GLY A 36 -30.81 -4.35 3.39
C GLY A 36 -30.86 -3.12 4.28
N GLU A 37 -29.75 -2.38 4.37
CA GLU A 37 -29.65 -1.12 5.11
C GLU A 37 -30.67 -0.08 4.62
N GLY A 38 -30.82 0.05 3.30
CA GLY A 38 -31.82 0.92 2.70
C GLY A 38 -33.25 0.52 3.03
N ALA A 39 -33.56 -0.77 3.10
CA ALA A 39 -34.89 -1.25 3.49
C ALA A 39 -35.14 -1.06 5.00
N SER A 40 -34.12 -1.34 5.82
CA SER A 40 -34.13 -1.21 7.28
C SER A 40 -34.39 0.22 7.72
N SER A 41 -33.63 1.18 7.19
CA SER A 41 -33.79 2.62 7.44
C SER A 41 -35.15 3.19 7.04
N ARG A 42 -35.91 2.47 6.18
CA ARG A 42 -37.28 2.82 5.77
C ARG A 42 -38.36 2.05 6.51
N GLY A 43 -38.01 1.29 7.56
CA GLY A 43 -38.93 0.50 8.37
C GLY A 43 -39.46 -0.77 7.68
N ARG A 44 -38.83 -1.24 6.60
CA ARG A 44 -39.27 -2.41 5.82
C ARG A 44 -38.57 -3.68 6.31
N SER A 45 -38.85 -4.09 7.54
CA SER A 45 -38.10 -5.13 8.25
C SER A 45 -38.07 -6.49 7.55
N SER A 46 -39.16 -6.92 6.91
CA SER A 46 -39.21 -8.19 6.18
C SER A 46 -38.32 -8.19 4.93
N ALA A 47 -38.33 -7.10 4.17
CA ALA A 47 -37.46 -6.92 3.01
C ALA A 47 -35.99 -6.78 3.43
N ALA A 48 -35.71 -6.05 4.52
CA ALA A 48 -34.37 -5.91 5.07
C ALA A 48 -33.78 -7.28 5.45
N LYS A 49 -34.54 -8.10 6.21
CA LYS A 49 -34.11 -9.45 6.59
C LYS A 49 -33.78 -10.32 5.38
N ARG A 50 -34.57 -10.24 4.30
CA ARG A 50 -34.31 -10.99 3.06
C ARG A 50 -33.01 -10.54 2.38
N TYR A 51 -32.78 -9.24 2.28
CA TYR A 51 -31.56 -8.71 1.67
C TYR A 51 -30.30 -9.00 2.51
N PHE A 52 -30.40 -8.97 3.84
CA PHE A 52 -29.26 -9.37 4.69
C PHE A 52 -28.94 -10.85 4.54
N ALA A 53 -29.93 -11.74 4.56
CA ALA A 53 -29.70 -13.17 4.31
C ALA A 53 -29.11 -13.44 2.90
N GLU A 54 -29.54 -12.67 1.89
CA GLU A 54 -28.93 -12.71 0.55
C GLU A 54 -27.47 -12.22 0.57
N ALA A 55 -27.19 -11.14 1.30
CA ALA A 55 -25.84 -10.60 1.45
C ALA A 55 -24.91 -11.60 2.13
N ASP A 56 -25.33 -12.23 3.24
CA ASP A 56 -24.55 -13.23 3.97
C ASP A 56 -24.13 -14.38 3.03
N ALA A 57 -25.09 -14.95 2.28
CA ALA A 57 -24.81 -16.02 1.32
C ALA A 57 -23.86 -15.57 0.18
N LEU A 58 -23.91 -14.30 -0.23
CA LEU A 58 -23.00 -13.76 -1.24
C LEU A 58 -21.60 -13.49 -0.67
N PHE A 59 -21.50 -13.04 0.58
CA PHE A 59 -20.23 -12.87 1.27
C PHE A 59 -19.54 -14.22 1.48
N GLU A 60 -20.26 -15.24 1.95
CA GLU A 60 -19.74 -16.61 2.07
C GLU A 60 -19.15 -17.10 0.73
N ARG A 61 -19.90 -16.99 -0.37
CA ARG A 61 -19.42 -17.39 -1.70
C ARG A 61 -18.24 -16.59 -2.22
N ALA A 62 -18.14 -15.32 -1.82
CA ALA A 62 -16.99 -14.49 -2.18
C ALA A 62 -15.76 -14.92 -1.38
N LEU A 63 -15.90 -15.17 -0.09
CA LEU A 63 -14.82 -15.61 0.79
C LEU A 63 -14.34 -17.01 0.47
N GLU A 64 -15.25 -17.95 0.19
CA GLU A 64 -14.92 -19.30 -0.28
C GLU A 64 -14.09 -19.23 -1.57
N TYR A 65 -14.51 -18.42 -2.54
CA TYR A 65 -13.76 -18.20 -3.77
C TYR A 65 -12.38 -17.57 -3.51
N LEU A 66 -12.29 -16.61 -2.58
CA LEU A 66 -11.00 -16.03 -2.19
C LEU A 66 -10.06 -17.08 -1.59
N GLN A 67 -10.58 -17.92 -0.70
CA GLN A 67 -9.84 -19.00 -0.08
C GLN A 67 -9.33 -19.99 -1.13
N GLU A 68 -10.18 -20.36 -2.10
CA GLU A 68 -9.81 -21.25 -3.21
C GLU A 68 -8.66 -20.68 -4.05
N ILE A 69 -8.77 -19.43 -4.50
CA ILE A 69 -7.74 -18.83 -5.37
C ILE A 69 -6.43 -18.57 -4.64
N VAL A 70 -6.46 -18.19 -3.35
CA VAL A 70 -5.25 -17.97 -2.55
C VAL A 70 -4.58 -19.28 -2.16
N ALA A 71 -5.37 -20.34 -1.90
CA ALA A 71 -4.82 -21.66 -1.66
C ALA A 71 -4.14 -22.24 -2.92
N ALA A 72 -4.72 -21.98 -4.10
CA ALA A 72 -4.14 -22.40 -5.38
C ALA A 72 -2.90 -21.57 -5.76
N GLU A 73 -2.97 -20.25 -5.57
CA GLU A 73 -1.89 -19.31 -5.88
C GLU A 73 -1.68 -18.33 -4.71
N PRO A 74 -0.78 -18.65 -3.75
CA PRO A 74 -0.54 -17.81 -2.58
C PRO A 74 -0.04 -16.40 -2.90
N SER A 75 0.63 -16.19 -4.06
CA SER A 75 1.07 -14.87 -4.52
C SER A 75 -0.07 -13.88 -4.73
N LEU A 76 -1.32 -14.34 -4.88
CA LEU A 76 -2.48 -13.47 -5.01
C LEU A 76 -2.77 -12.66 -3.74
N CYS A 77 -2.26 -13.07 -2.56
CA CYS A 77 -2.48 -12.37 -1.29
C CYS A 77 -2.07 -10.88 -1.35
N VAL A 78 -1.05 -10.53 -2.15
CA VAL A 78 -0.54 -9.16 -2.29
C VAL A 78 -1.56 -8.18 -2.89
N TRP A 79 -2.62 -8.69 -3.52
CA TRP A 79 -3.68 -7.89 -4.10
C TRP A 79 -4.74 -7.46 -3.08
N PHE A 80 -4.70 -7.97 -1.85
CA PHE A 80 -5.69 -7.68 -0.83
C PHE A 80 -5.13 -6.75 0.26
N ASP A 81 -6.02 -5.94 0.85
CA ASP A 81 -5.72 -4.95 1.89
C ASP A 81 -5.78 -5.51 3.33
N ARG A 82 -6.18 -6.77 3.47
CA ARG A 82 -6.26 -7.53 4.72
C ARG A 82 -5.61 -8.88 4.51
N ASP A 83 -5.28 -9.51 5.62
CA ASP A 83 -4.78 -10.87 5.60
C ASP A 83 -5.81 -11.82 4.97
N THR A 84 -5.29 -12.77 4.20
CA THR A 84 -6.05 -13.83 3.53
C THR A 84 -5.74 -15.19 4.14
N GLU A 85 -4.97 -15.25 5.23
CA GLU A 85 -4.80 -16.43 6.05
C GLU A 85 -6.08 -16.73 6.84
N TRP A 86 -6.52 -17.99 6.75
CA TRP A 86 -7.74 -18.48 7.40
C TRP A 86 -7.38 -19.26 8.66
N THR A 87 -6.81 -18.56 9.65
CA THR A 87 -6.49 -19.10 10.97
C THR A 87 -7.58 -18.74 11.98
N ILE A 88 -7.53 -19.34 13.18
CA ILE A 88 -8.47 -19.04 14.28
C ILE A 88 -8.40 -17.55 14.69
N GLU A 89 -7.27 -16.89 14.45
CA GLU A 89 -7.03 -15.48 14.75
C GLU A 89 -7.34 -14.55 13.56
N SER A 90 -7.85 -15.08 12.44
CA SER A 90 -8.11 -14.30 11.24
C SER A 90 -9.19 -13.24 11.46
N GLU A 91 -8.93 -12.02 10.99
CA GLU A 91 -9.91 -10.92 11.00
C GLU A 91 -11.03 -11.10 9.96
N ALA A 92 -10.90 -12.05 9.02
CA ALA A 92 -11.85 -12.21 7.92
C ALA A 92 -13.18 -12.79 8.39
N ASN A 93 -14.24 -11.97 8.38
CA ASN A 93 -15.60 -12.35 8.72
C ASN A 93 -16.59 -12.03 7.57
N ILE A 94 -17.80 -12.57 7.65
CA ILE A 94 -18.95 -12.34 6.75
C ILE A 94 -19.60 -10.99 7.08
N ASP A 95 -18.82 -9.92 7.10
CA ASP A 95 -19.31 -8.57 7.35
C ASP A 95 -18.68 -7.57 6.37
N PRO A 96 -19.40 -6.51 5.98
CA PRO A 96 -18.94 -5.58 4.96
C PRO A 96 -17.63 -4.88 5.33
N VAL A 97 -17.27 -4.78 6.61
CA VAL A 97 -16.09 -4.05 7.09
C VAL A 97 -14.88 -4.98 7.22
N SER A 98 -15.06 -6.23 7.61
CA SER A 98 -13.99 -7.22 7.82
C SER A 98 -13.50 -7.91 6.56
N VAL A 99 -14.34 -8.03 5.53
CA VAL A 99 -13.98 -8.77 4.30
C VAL A 99 -12.75 -8.18 3.62
N PRO A 100 -11.79 -9.01 3.15
CA PRO A 100 -10.66 -8.55 2.36
C PRO A 100 -11.10 -7.77 1.11
N ARG A 101 -10.37 -6.71 0.76
CA ARG A 101 -10.68 -5.88 -0.40
C ARG A 101 -9.47 -5.77 -1.28
N VAL A 102 -9.73 -5.68 -2.59
CA VAL A 102 -8.64 -5.50 -3.53
C VAL A 102 -8.02 -4.11 -3.33
N VAL A 103 -6.70 -4.02 -3.22
CA VAL A 103 -5.97 -2.78 -2.91
C VAL A 103 -6.24 -1.64 -3.89
N THR A 104 -6.62 -1.96 -5.13
CA THR A 104 -6.99 -0.96 -6.16
C THR A 104 -8.45 -0.48 -6.05
N SER A 105 -9.23 -0.99 -5.10
CA SER A 105 -10.64 -0.66 -4.93
C SER A 105 -10.82 0.79 -4.46
N ARG A 106 -11.91 1.42 -4.87
CA ARG A 106 -12.32 2.77 -4.43
C ARG A 106 -13.21 2.76 -3.18
N SER A 107 -13.38 1.61 -2.53
CA SER A 107 -14.20 1.50 -1.31
C SER A 107 -13.64 2.36 -0.18
N LEU A 108 -14.52 2.88 0.67
CA LEU A 108 -14.13 3.60 1.89
C LEU A 108 -13.49 2.68 2.93
N ASP A 109 -13.87 1.40 2.94
CA ASP A 109 -13.31 0.41 3.86
C ASP A 109 -12.00 -0.23 3.34
N ASN A 110 -11.44 0.30 2.24
CA ASN A 110 -10.14 -0.13 1.74
C ASN A 110 -9.03 0.42 2.66
N ARG A 111 -8.28 -0.47 3.32
CA ARG A 111 -7.20 -0.12 4.25
C ARG A 111 -5.90 0.26 3.54
N GLY A 112 -5.85 0.13 2.21
CA GLY A 112 -4.62 0.29 1.43
C GLY A 112 -3.65 -0.87 1.68
N GLY A 113 -2.36 -0.62 1.55
CA GLY A 113 -1.35 -1.67 1.78
C GLY A 113 -1.16 -2.59 0.57
N GLY A 114 -0.80 -3.86 0.82
CA GLY A 114 -0.47 -4.85 -0.21
C GLY A 114 0.46 -4.28 -1.28
N LEU A 115 0.15 -4.50 -2.55
CA LEU A 115 0.96 -4.01 -3.67
C LEU A 115 1.01 -2.48 -3.77
N THR A 116 0.02 -1.77 -3.22
CA THR A 116 0.00 -0.29 -3.22
C THR A 116 0.93 0.33 -2.18
N SER A 117 1.35 -0.41 -1.15
CA SER A 117 2.35 0.04 -0.16
C SER A 117 3.70 0.37 -0.80
N ARG A 118 4.00 -0.24 -1.95
CA ARG A 118 5.23 -0.04 -2.72
C ARG A 118 5.19 1.18 -3.64
N LEU A 119 4.02 1.82 -3.78
CA LEU A 119 3.88 3.01 -4.62
C LEU A 119 4.43 4.24 -3.94
N GLN A 120 5.37 4.90 -4.62
CA GLN A 120 5.89 6.19 -4.21
C GLN A 120 5.05 7.32 -4.78
N GLY A 121 4.82 8.34 -3.96
CA GLY A 121 4.24 9.60 -4.40
C GLY A 121 5.22 10.43 -5.21
N LYS A 122 4.70 11.44 -5.93
CA LYS A 122 5.55 12.39 -6.67
C LYS A 122 6.56 13.10 -5.77
N ARG A 123 6.18 13.36 -4.51
CA ARG A 123 7.06 13.96 -3.51
C ARG A 123 8.22 13.03 -3.16
N ASP A 124 7.92 11.77 -2.87
CA ASP A 124 8.92 10.78 -2.45
C ASP A 124 9.94 10.53 -3.56
N VAL A 125 9.48 10.42 -4.82
CA VAL A 125 10.37 10.30 -5.98
C VAL A 125 11.26 11.54 -6.14
N LYS A 126 10.74 12.74 -5.86
CA LYS A 126 11.54 13.98 -5.90
C LYS A 126 12.57 14.03 -4.78
N ILE A 127 12.17 13.65 -3.56
CA ILE A 127 13.08 13.58 -2.40
C ILE A 127 14.22 12.60 -2.72
N ALA A 128 13.89 11.37 -3.14
CA ALA A 128 14.88 10.36 -3.50
C ALA A 128 15.82 10.80 -4.65
N ALA A 129 15.32 11.60 -5.61
CA ALA A 129 16.16 12.16 -6.66
C ALA A 129 17.15 13.20 -6.13
N VAL A 130 16.71 14.06 -5.20
CA VAL A 130 17.57 15.07 -4.55
C VAL A 130 18.58 14.40 -3.62
N GLU A 131 18.16 13.44 -2.80
CA GLU A 131 19.05 12.67 -1.91
C GLU A 131 20.15 11.96 -2.69
N ARG A 132 19.83 11.36 -3.84
CA ARG A 132 20.84 10.75 -4.72
C ARG A 132 21.80 11.77 -5.32
N ALA A 133 21.31 12.95 -5.70
CA ALA A 133 22.17 14.02 -6.22
C ALA A 133 23.12 14.55 -5.14
N LEU A 134 22.63 14.71 -3.90
CA LEU A 134 23.46 15.10 -2.75
C LEU A 134 24.50 14.03 -2.44
N ALA A 135 24.10 12.75 -2.35
CA ALA A 135 25.04 11.66 -2.11
C ALA A 135 26.13 11.54 -3.19
N ALA A 136 25.78 11.80 -4.47
CA ALA A 136 26.77 11.84 -5.55
C ALA A 136 27.72 13.05 -5.42
N ALA A 137 27.21 14.22 -5.03
CA ALA A 137 28.02 15.41 -4.80
C ALA A 137 28.93 15.27 -3.57
N ASP A 138 28.45 14.63 -2.49
CA ASP A 138 29.23 14.36 -1.29
C ASP A 138 30.40 13.39 -1.57
N VAL A 139 30.24 12.49 -2.56
CA VAL A 139 31.32 11.61 -3.05
C VAL A 139 32.35 12.38 -3.91
N GLU A 140 31.93 13.45 -4.60
CA GLU A 140 32.86 14.35 -5.32
C GLU A 140 33.60 15.31 -4.38
N THR A 141 33.00 15.69 -3.25
CA THR A 141 33.72 16.24 -2.10
C THR A 141 34.33 15.14 -1.26
N GLY A 142 35.01 14.19 -1.91
CA GLY A 142 35.94 13.30 -1.22
C GLY A 142 36.70 14.14 -0.20
N GLN A 143 36.82 13.62 1.02
CA GLN A 143 37.83 14.08 1.94
C GLN A 143 39.16 14.01 1.18
N ASP A 144 39.51 15.10 0.50
CA ASP A 144 40.88 15.52 0.44
C ASP A 144 41.23 15.69 1.92
N ASP A 145 41.68 14.60 2.56
CA ASP A 145 42.79 14.72 3.48
C ASP A 145 43.88 15.38 2.63
N VAL A 146 43.79 16.71 2.51
CA VAL A 146 44.83 17.52 1.94
C VAL A 146 45.98 17.21 2.86
N ASP A 147 46.94 16.43 2.35
CA ASP A 147 48.13 16.04 3.09
C ASP A 147 49.00 17.31 3.16
N LEU A 148 48.53 18.26 3.99
CA LEU A 148 49.09 19.58 4.14
C LEU A 148 50.50 19.36 4.65
N ASN A 149 51.49 19.79 3.87
CA ASN A 149 52.86 19.73 4.32
C ASN A 149 53.01 20.59 5.60
N ALA A 150 54.08 20.36 6.35
CA ALA A 150 54.30 21.05 7.62
C ALA A 150 54.24 22.58 7.51
N ALA A 151 54.62 23.15 6.37
CA ALA A 151 54.56 24.60 6.14
C ALA A 151 53.12 25.10 5.98
N GLN A 152 52.29 24.39 5.21
CA GLN A 152 50.88 24.74 5.01
C GLN A 152 50.07 24.59 6.31
N ARG A 153 50.37 23.60 7.15
CA ARG A 153 49.76 23.46 8.50
C ARG A 153 50.13 24.62 9.42
N ALA A 154 51.41 25.03 9.41
CA ALA A 154 51.89 26.14 10.23
C ALA A 154 51.29 27.49 9.80
N GLU A 155 51.06 27.68 8.50
CA GLU A 155 50.41 28.87 7.96
C GLU A 155 48.92 28.92 8.35
N LEU A 156 48.24 27.78 8.31
CA LEU A 156 46.84 27.67 8.77
C LEU A 156 46.71 27.95 10.26
N GLU A 157 47.61 27.43 11.10
CA GLU A 157 47.64 27.73 12.54
C GLU A 157 47.85 29.22 12.83
N ARG A 158 48.72 29.90 12.08
CA ARG A 158 48.90 31.35 12.20
C ARG A 158 47.63 32.10 11.84
N PHE A 159 46.96 31.70 10.77
CA PHE A 159 45.74 32.33 10.30
C PHE A 159 44.59 32.18 11.31
N LEU A 160 44.45 31.00 11.91
CA LEU A 160 43.43 30.73 12.93
C LEU A 160 43.68 31.54 14.21
N LYS A 161 44.94 31.68 14.66
CA LYS A 161 45.29 32.53 15.80
C LYS A 161 44.94 34.00 15.55
N LEU A 162 45.23 34.51 14.35
CA LEU A 162 44.94 35.90 13.99
C LEU A 162 43.42 36.19 13.95
N ARG A 163 42.61 35.19 13.57
CA ARG A 163 41.15 35.29 13.55
C ARG A 163 40.57 35.35 14.96
N ASP A 164 41.11 34.56 15.89
CA ASP A 164 40.61 34.47 17.26
C ASP A 164 41.07 35.67 18.12
N GLU A 165 41.99 36.49 17.60
CA GLU A 165 42.48 37.75 18.19
C GLU A 165 41.69 39.01 17.72
N LEU A 166 40.69 38.85 16.85
CA LEU A 166 39.73 39.89 16.42
C LEU A 166 38.39 39.76 17.16
#